data_AF-A0A9E5TRJ0-F1
#
_entry.id   AF-A0A9E5TRJ0-F1
#
_cell.length_a   1.000
_cell.length_b   1.000
_cell.length_c   1.000
_cell.angle_alpha   90.00
_cell.angle_beta   90.00
_cell.angle_gamma   90.00
#
_symmetry.space_group_name_H-M   'P 1'
#
loop_
_entity.id
_entity.type
_entity.pdbx_description
1 polymer ?
#
loop_
_entity_poly.entity_id
_entity_poly.type
_entity_poly.pdbx_seq_one_letter_code
_entity_poly.pdbx_strand_id
1 'polypeptide(L)'
;MATTSGKPSDFNTIAYFSMEVGIDPAMPTYSGGLGVLAGDTLRAAADLAIPMVGVTLLHRKGYFRQRLDDRGNQSESPFDWHPEESLEPLKARVSVTIEGRAMKIRAWRYLVRGVTGHIVPLYFLDTDLPENSPWDRTLTDSLYGGD
;
A
#
# COMPACT_ATOMS: atom_id res chain seq x y z
N MET A 1 -41.74 20.30 22.72
CA MET A 1 -41.10 18.98 22.53
C MET A 1 -40.47 18.98 21.14
N ALA A 2 -39.17 19.21 21.05
CA ALA A 2 -38.43 19.09 19.79
C ALA A 2 -37.91 17.65 19.71
N THR A 3 -38.45 16.87 18.77
CA THR A 3 -37.91 15.57 18.41
C THR A 3 -36.64 15.80 17.59
N THR A 4 -35.48 15.61 18.21
CA THR A 4 -34.21 15.47 17.51
C THR A 4 -34.24 14.15 16.74
N SER A 5 -34.43 14.22 15.42
CA SER A 5 -34.11 13.10 14.53
C SER A 5 -32.60 12.89 14.57
N GLY A 6 -32.17 11.87 15.31
CA GLY A 6 -30.79 11.40 15.24
C GLY A 6 -30.49 11.00 13.79
N LYS A 7 -29.49 11.64 13.17
CA LYS A 7 -28.92 11.13 11.92
C LYS A 7 -28.48 9.69 12.17
N PRO A 8 -28.76 8.74 11.25
CA PRO A 8 -28.20 7.40 11.35
C PRO A 8 -26.68 7.51 11.44
N SER A 9 -26.09 6.78 12.37
CA SER A 9 -24.65 6.83 12.70
C SER A 9 -23.81 6.77 11.43
N ASP A 10 -22.95 7.79 11.24
CA ASP A 10 -21.93 7.83 10.20
C ASP A 10 -21.18 6.49 10.22
N PHE A 11 -21.15 5.78 9.08
CA PHE A 11 -20.39 4.54 9.00
C PHE A 11 -18.93 4.81 9.38
N ASN A 12 -18.48 4.27 10.51
CA ASN A 12 -17.08 4.34 10.92
C ASN A 12 -16.24 3.67 9.82
N THR A 13 -15.42 4.46 9.12
CA THR A 13 -14.54 3.95 8.08
C THR A 13 -13.46 3.08 8.69
N ILE A 14 -13.27 1.87 8.16
CA ILE A 14 -12.26 0.92 8.62
C ILE A 14 -10.92 1.26 7.96
N ALA A 15 -9.87 1.45 8.75
CA ALA A 15 -8.51 1.55 8.22
C ALA A 15 -7.81 0.18 8.34
N TYR A 16 -7.54 -0.46 7.20
CA TYR A 16 -6.88 -1.75 7.11
C TYR A 16 -5.39 -1.55 6.80
N PHE A 17 -4.53 -1.89 7.76
CA PHE A 17 -3.08 -1.77 7.62
C PHE A 17 -2.46 -3.12 7.33
N SER A 18 -1.61 -3.17 6.31
CA SER A 18 -0.77 -4.34 6.01
C SER A 18 0.62 -3.90 5.58
N MET A 19 1.63 -4.71 5.90
CA MET A 19 3.00 -4.48 5.45
C MET A 19 3.18 -4.80 3.96
N GLU A 20 2.29 -5.61 3.39
CA GLU A 20 2.29 -5.94 1.96
C GLU A 20 0.87 -6.08 1.43
N VAL A 21 0.68 -5.78 0.14
CA VAL A 21 -0.60 -5.95 -0.56
C VAL A 21 -0.33 -6.37 -2.00
N GLY A 22 -0.90 -7.51 -2.41
CA GLY A 22 -0.89 -7.99 -3.79
C GLY A 22 -2.19 -7.64 -4.48
N ILE A 23 -2.22 -6.51 -5.20
CA ILE A 23 -3.43 -6.03 -5.89
C ILE A 23 -3.36 -6.21 -7.42
N ASP A 24 -2.15 -6.17 -7.98
CA ASP A 24 -1.89 -6.31 -9.40
C ASP A 24 -0.53 -7.03 -9.56
N PRO A 25 -0.42 -8.06 -10.41
CA PRO A 25 0.84 -8.77 -10.66
C PRO A 25 1.99 -7.88 -11.16
N ALA A 26 1.69 -6.72 -11.77
CA ALA A 26 2.69 -5.74 -12.20
C ALA A 26 3.21 -4.86 -11.05
N MET A 27 2.58 -4.92 -9.87
CA MET A 27 2.95 -4.17 -8.67
C MET A 27 3.67 -5.08 -7.68
N PRO A 28 5.01 -5.00 -7.55
CA PRO A 28 5.79 -5.90 -6.71
C PRO A 28 5.72 -5.50 -5.21
N THR A 29 4.53 -5.24 -4.69
CA THR A 29 4.29 -4.75 -3.32
C THR A 29 3.92 -5.86 -2.33
N TYR A 30 4.25 -7.12 -2.66
CA TYR A 30 4.05 -8.29 -1.80
C TYR A 30 5.03 -9.43 -2.09
N SER A 31 5.24 -10.28 -1.09
CA SER A 31 6.18 -11.40 -1.12
C SER A 31 5.51 -12.77 -1.05
N GLY A 32 4.26 -12.86 -0.57
CA GLY A 32 3.59 -14.14 -0.42
C GLY A 32 2.11 -14.05 -0.01
N GLY A 33 1.67 -15.06 0.75
CA GLY A 33 0.25 -15.26 1.06
C GLY A 33 -0.40 -14.15 1.88
N LEU A 34 0.35 -13.42 2.70
CA LEU A 34 -0.19 -12.30 3.47
C LEU A 34 -0.63 -11.16 2.55
N GLY A 35 0.20 -10.79 1.57
CA GLY A 35 -0.12 -9.75 0.61
C GLY A 35 -1.28 -10.14 -0.31
N VAL A 36 -1.35 -11.42 -0.72
CA VAL A 36 -2.51 -11.94 -1.47
C VAL A 36 -3.78 -11.82 -0.63
N LEU A 37 -3.75 -12.27 0.63
CA LEU A 37 -4.89 -12.14 1.54
C LEU A 37 -5.30 -10.68 1.76
N ALA A 38 -4.34 -9.77 1.91
CA ALA A 38 -4.61 -8.34 2.04
C ALA A 38 -5.28 -7.76 0.79
N GLY A 39 -4.81 -8.16 -0.40
CA GLY A 39 -5.41 -7.79 -1.68
C GLY A 39 -6.85 -8.30 -1.82
N ASP A 40 -7.07 -9.59 -1.55
CA ASP A 40 -8.39 -10.22 -1.57
C ASP A 40 -9.34 -9.58 -0.55
N THR A 41 -8.85 -9.21 0.63
CA THR A 41 -9.63 -8.52 1.66
C THR A 41 -10.10 -7.15 1.16
N LEU A 42 -9.22 -6.35 0.56
CA LEU A 42 -9.57 -5.05 -0.01
C LEU A 42 -10.53 -5.19 -1.19
N ARG A 43 -10.35 -6.21 -2.03
CA ARG A 43 -11.25 -6.49 -3.15
C ARG A 43 -12.64 -6.90 -2.67
N ALA A 44 -12.73 -7.80 -1.69
CA ALA A 44 -13.99 -8.21 -1.08
C ALA A 44 -14.69 -7.02 -0.40
N ALA A 45 -13.95 -6.15 0.29
CA ALA A 45 -14.50 -4.92 0.86
C ALA A 45 -15.06 -4.00 -0.23
N ALA A 46 -14.39 -3.89 -1.37
CA ALA A 46 -14.88 -3.13 -2.51
C ALA A 46 -16.15 -3.74 -3.12
N ASP A 47 -16.19 -5.06 -3.30
CA ASP A 47 -17.35 -5.78 -3.86
C ASP A 47 -18.59 -5.69 -2.97
N LEU A 48 -18.39 -5.79 -1.64
CA LEU A 48 -19.46 -5.75 -0.63
C LEU A 48 -19.83 -4.34 -0.17
N ALA A 49 -19.28 -3.30 -0.80
CA ALA A 49 -19.50 -1.89 -0.44
C ALA A 49 -19.18 -1.55 1.03
N ILE A 50 -18.16 -2.20 1.60
CA ILE A 50 -17.71 -1.94 2.96
C ILE A 50 -16.93 -0.60 2.99
N PRO A 51 -17.22 0.29 3.96
CA PRO A 51 -16.50 1.55 4.11
C PRO A 51 -15.11 1.30 4.68
N MET A 52 -14.14 1.05 3.80
CA MET A 52 -12.76 0.71 4.14
C MET A 52 -11.76 1.56 3.36
N VAL A 53 -10.60 1.78 3.96
CA VAL A 53 -9.38 2.27 3.30
C VAL A 53 -8.22 1.31 3.60
N GLY A 54 -7.41 1.00 2.60
CA GLY A 54 -6.18 0.23 2.77
C GLY A 54 -4.98 1.15 2.97
N VAL A 55 -4.02 0.75 3.81
CA VAL A 55 -2.76 1.47 4.00
C VAL A 55 -1.62 0.46 4.03
N THR A 56 -0.58 0.73 3.25
CA THR A 56 0.65 -0.07 3.18
C THR A 56 1.87 0.80 2.89
N LEU A 57 3.06 0.21 2.89
CA LEU A 57 4.30 0.88 2.52
C LEU A 57 4.57 0.72 1.02
N LEU A 58 5.20 1.72 0.41
CA LEU A 58 5.65 1.64 -0.97
C LEU A 58 7.06 1.03 -1.02
N HIS A 59 7.13 -0.24 -1.39
CA HIS A 59 8.38 -0.95 -1.61
C HIS A 59 8.93 -0.67 -3.00
N ARG A 60 9.79 0.35 -3.12
CA ARG A 60 10.36 0.80 -4.40
C ARG A 60 11.25 -0.23 -5.09
N LYS A 61 11.96 -1.05 -4.32
CA LYS A 61 12.77 -2.16 -4.88
C LYS A 61 11.91 -3.40 -5.18
N GLY A 62 10.63 -3.35 -4.81
CA GLY A 62 9.70 -4.45 -4.92
C GLY A 62 10.10 -5.68 -4.11
N TYR A 63 9.35 -6.77 -4.29
CA TYR A 63 9.83 -8.12 -4.09
C TYR A 63 10.53 -8.61 -5.36
N PHE A 64 11.56 -9.45 -5.23
CA PHE A 64 12.34 -9.91 -6.36
C PHE A 64 11.49 -10.69 -7.37
N ARG A 65 11.86 -10.63 -8.64
CA ARG A 65 11.30 -11.50 -9.67
C ARG A 65 12.03 -12.84 -9.64
N GLN A 66 11.30 -13.89 -9.31
CA GLN A 66 11.78 -15.26 -9.37
C GLN A 66 11.83 -15.76 -10.82
N ARG A 67 12.92 -16.43 -11.19
CA ARG A 67 13.05 -17.22 -12.42
C ARG A 67 13.54 -18.61 -12.08
N LEU A 68 12.91 -19.62 -12.70
CA LEU A 68 13.33 -21.01 -12.64
C LEU A 68 13.95 -21.37 -13.99
N ASP A 69 15.16 -21.96 -13.97
CA ASP A 69 15.78 -22.50 -15.19
C ASP A 69 15.24 -23.90 -15.52
N ASP A 70 15.63 -24.45 -16.68
CA ASP A 70 15.22 -25.79 -17.14
C ASP A 70 15.65 -26.93 -16.20
N ARG A 71 16.54 -26.66 -15.24
CA ARG A 71 17.01 -27.61 -14.22
C ARG A 71 16.33 -27.40 -12.87
N GLY A 72 15.40 -26.45 -12.76
CA GLY A 72 14.70 -26.10 -11.53
C GLY A 72 15.51 -25.22 -10.57
N ASN A 73 16.65 -24.66 -10.99
CA ASN A 73 17.38 -23.72 -10.15
C ASN A 73 16.67 -22.37 -10.13
N GLN A 74 16.54 -21.82 -8.93
CA GLN A 74 15.99 -20.49 -8.72
C GLN A 74 17.07 -19.41 -8.89
N SER A 75 16.71 -18.36 -9.62
CA SER A 75 17.45 -17.10 -9.68
C SER A 75 16.51 -15.94 -9.43
N GLU A 76 17.07 -14.83 -8.95
CA GLU A 76 16.33 -13.64 -8.56
C GLU A 76 16.86 -12.44 -9.32
N SER A 77 15.95 -11.59 -9.79
CA SER A 77 16.30 -10.32 -10.41
C SER A 77 15.44 -9.20 -9.81
N PRO A 78 15.96 -7.97 -9.67
CA PRO A 78 15.16 -6.83 -9.28
C PRO A 78 13.93 -6.68 -10.18
N PHE A 79 12.83 -6.22 -9.60
CA PHE A 79 11.65 -5.85 -10.38
C PHE A 79 11.82 -4.39 -10.80
N ASP A 80 11.85 -4.13 -12.11
CA ASP A 80 11.86 -2.78 -12.64
C ASP A 80 10.42 -2.23 -12.55
N TRP A 81 10.17 -1.40 -11.55
CA TRP A 81 8.85 -0.89 -11.20
C TRP A 81 8.90 0.61 -10.90
N HIS A 82 7.99 1.33 -11.55
CA HIS A 82 7.84 2.77 -11.45
C HIS A 82 6.47 3.09 -10.83
N PRO A 83 6.40 3.42 -9.53
CA PRO A 83 5.14 3.73 -8.83
C PRO A 83 4.25 4.72 -9.58
N GLU A 84 4.86 5.73 -10.19
CA GLU A 84 4.22 6.78 -10.98
C GLU A 84 3.44 6.28 -12.21
N GLU A 85 3.72 5.08 -12.72
CA GLU A 85 3.01 4.52 -13.88
C GLU A 85 1.66 3.91 -13.51
N SER A 86 1.48 3.50 -12.24
CA SER A 86 0.30 2.77 -11.78
C SER A 86 -0.41 3.43 -10.59
N LEU A 87 0.25 4.37 -9.90
CA LEU A 87 -0.25 5.02 -8.70
C LEU A 87 -0.39 6.53 -8.88
N GLU A 88 -1.46 7.08 -8.32
CA GLU A 88 -1.69 8.51 -8.31
C GLU A 88 -0.93 9.16 -7.13
N PRO A 89 -0.05 10.15 -7.37
CA PRO A 89 0.61 10.88 -6.29
C PRO A 89 -0.37 11.82 -5.57
N LEU A 90 -0.37 11.80 -4.24
CA LEU A 90 -1.19 12.70 -3.44
C LEU A 90 -0.37 13.92 -2.96
N LYS A 91 -1.05 15.07 -2.89
CA LYS A 91 -0.48 16.30 -2.33
C LYS A 91 -0.28 16.24 -0.81
N ALA A 92 -1.02 15.35 -0.13
CA ALA A 92 -0.95 15.20 1.31
C ALA A 92 0.45 14.74 1.75
N ARG A 93 1.00 15.43 2.75
CA ARG A 93 2.27 15.09 3.40
C ARG A 93 2.05 14.98 4.90
N VAL A 94 2.67 13.98 5.52
CA VAL A 94 2.67 13.84 6.98
C VAL A 94 4.10 13.84 7.48
N SER A 95 4.28 14.23 8.74
CA SER A 95 5.58 14.21 9.41
C SER A 95 5.50 13.24 10.58
N VAL A 96 6.44 12.32 10.67
CA VAL A 96 6.57 11.39 11.81
C VAL A 96 7.96 11.55 12.39
N THR A 97 8.06 11.57 13.72
CA THR A 97 9.36 11.60 14.41
C THR A 97 9.79 10.17 14.70
N ILE A 98 10.92 9.74 14.15
CA ILE A 98 11.53 8.43 14.39
C ILE A 98 12.93 8.69 14.94
N GLU A 99 13.25 8.14 16.12
CA GLU A 99 14.56 8.32 16.77
C GLU A 99 14.98 9.81 16.92
N GLY A 100 14.01 10.68 17.22
CA GLY A 100 14.24 12.13 17.35
C GLY A 100 14.42 12.87 16.02
N ARG A 101 14.34 12.18 14.87
CA ARG A 101 14.46 12.77 13.54
C ARG A 101 13.08 12.93 12.92
N ALA A 102 12.78 14.14 12.44
CA ALA A 102 11.52 14.40 11.75
C ALA A 102 11.61 13.93 10.30
N MET A 103 10.81 12.92 9.96
CA MET A 103 10.74 12.34 8.62
C MET A 103 9.44 12.78 7.94
N LYS A 104 9.53 13.16 6.66
CA LYS A 104 8.40 13.44 5.79
C LYS A 104 7.95 12.16 5.08
N ILE A 105 6.65 12.01 4.92
CA ILE A 105 6.04 10.88 4.20
C ILE A 105 5.07 11.45 3.17
N ARG A 106 5.13 10.94 1.95
CA ARG A 106 4.08 11.15 0.93
C ARG A 106 3.21 9.90 0.81
N ALA A 107 2.04 10.08 0.23
CA ALA A 107 1.16 8.97 -0.09
C ALA A 107 0.92 8.89 -1.60
N TRP A 108 0.83 7.66 -2.09
CA TRP A 108 0.33 7.31 -3.42
C TRP A 108 -1.01 6.60 -3.28
N ARG A 109 -1.86 6.65 -4.31
CA ARG A 109 -3.19 6.05 -4.29
C ARG A 109 -3.40 5.08 -5.43
N TYR A 110 -3.95 3.92 -5.09
CA TYR A 110 -4.60 3.00 -6.02
C TYR A 110 -6.09 2.89 -5.65
N LEU A 111 -6.96 2.77 -6.64
CA LEU A 111 -8.41 2.66 -6.43
C LEU A 111 -8.87 1.22 -6.69
N VAL A 112 -9.10 0.46 -5.63
CA VAL A 112 -9.65 -0.90 -5.74
C VAL A 112 -11.14 -0.78 -6.04
N ARG A 113 -11.53 -1.12 -7.28
CA ARG A 113 -12.92 -1.05 -7.73
C ARG A 113 -13.59 -2.41 -7.61
N GLY A 114 -14.69 -2.45 -6.86
CA GLY A 114 -15.54 -3.63 -6.76
C GLY A 114 -16.52 -3.77 -7.92
N VAL A 115 -17.17 -4.93 -8.02
CA VAL A 115 -18.16 -5.26 -9.07
C VAL A 115 -19.40 -4.36 -9.05
N THR A 116 -19.71 -3.76 -7.90
CA THR A 116 -20.82 -2.80 -7.73
C THR A 116 -20.44 -1.37 -8.12
N GLY A 117 -19.17 -1.13 -8.44
CA GLY A 117 -18.61 0.19 -8.70
C GLY A 117 -18.14 0.94 -7.44
N HIS A 118 -18.40 0.41 -6.24
CA HIS A 118 -17.83 0.93 -4.99
C HIS A 118 -16.30 0.86 -5.02
N ILE A 119 -15.66 1.83 -4.34
CA ILE A 119 -14.21 2.01 -4.37
C ILE A 119 -13.67 1.98 -2.95
N VAL A 120 -12.66 1.13 -2.75
CA VAL A 120 -11.80 1.14 -1.57
C VAL A 120 -10.46 1.75 -1.98
N PRO A 121 -10.08 2.94 -1.47
CA PRO A 121 -8.77 3.51 -1.75
C PRO A 121 -7.70 2.75 -0.97
N LEU A 122 -6.61 2.39 -1.66
CA LEU A 122 -5.40 1.83 -1.09
C LEU A 122 -4.29 2.87 -1.18
N TYR A 123 -3.71 3.22 -0.03
CA TYR A 123 -2.62 4.18 0.09
C TYR A 123 -1.28 3.48 0.30
N PHE A 124 -0.28 3.87 -0.49
CA PHE A 124 1.11 3.44 -0.33
C PHE A 124 1.94 4.59 0.22
N LEU A 125 2.54 4.40 1.39
CA LEU A 125 3.35 5.40 2.09
C LEU A 125 4.82 5.30 1.65
N ASP A 126 5.41 6.44 1.32
CA ASP A 126 6.74 6.53 0.72
C ASP A 126 7.58 7.61 1.38
N THR A 127 8.79 7.26 1.78
CA THR A 127 9.77 8.16 2.42
C THR A 127 10.82 8.68 1.44
N ASP A 128 10.81 8.24 0.17
CA ASP A 128 11.74 8.73 -0.86
C ASP A 128 11.39 10.15 -1.28
N LEU A 129 11.87 11.10 -0.48
CA LEU A 129 11.62 12.52 -0.57
C LEU A 129 12.92 13.31 -0.38
N PRO A 130 13.19 14.35 -1.19
CA PRO A 130 14.40 15.15 -1.05
C PRO A 130 14.50 15.89 0.30
N GLU A 131 13.39 16.08 1.01
CA GLU A 131 13.36 16.65 2.36
C GLU A 131 13.91 15.72 3.45
N ASN A 132 14.01 14.42 3.16
CA ASN A 132 14.51 13.41 4.07
C ASN A 132 16.01 13.16 3.86
N SER A 133 16.70 12.70 4.91
CA SER A 133 18.09 12.27 4.79
C SER A 133 18.21 11.09 3.81
N PRO A 134 19.38 10.87 3.17
CA PRO A 134 19.56 9.73 2.27
C PRO A 134 19.22 8.38 2.90
N TRP A 135 19.48 8.22 4.20
CA TRP A 135 19.11 7.03 4.96
C TRP A 135 17.59 6.89 5.08
N ASP A 136 16.90 7.96 5.47
CA ASP A 136 15.44 7.95 5.69
C ASP A 136 14.66 7.70 4.40
N ARG A 137 15.21 8.12 3.26
CA ARG A 137 14.65 7.84 1.94
C ARG A 137 14.57 6.35 1.62
N THR A 138 15.45 5.53 2.20
CA THR A 138 15.51 4.08 1.94
C THR A 138 14.64 3.24 2.88
N LEU A 139 14.01 3.85 3.90
CA LEU A 139 13.29 3.12 4.95
C LEU A 139 12.12 2.27 4.42
N THR A 140 11.50 2.68 3.31
CA THR A 140 10.40 1.92 2.69
C THR A 140 10.84 1.07 1.51
N ASP A 141 12.11 1.12 1.08
CA ASP A 141 12.57 0.55 -0.20
C ASP A 141 12.29 -0.94 -0.35
N SER A 142 12.53 -1.71 0.72
CA SER A 142 12.58 -3.17 0.66
C SER A 142 11.51 -3.79 1.54
N LEU A 143 10.84 -4.80 1.00
CA LEU A 143 9.93 -5.66 1.74
C LEU A 143 10.75 -6.83 2.31
N TYR A 144 10.93 -6.85 3.63
CA TYR A 144 11.75 -7.85 4.35
C TYR A 144 13.20 -7.92 3.85
N GLY A 145 13.95 -6.82 3.99
CA GLY A 145 15.28 -6.61 3.39
C GLY A 145 16.43 -7.52 3.84
N GLY A 146 16.16 -8.67 4.48
CA GLY A 146 17.18 -9.54 5.08
C GLY A 146 17.96 -8.87 6.21
N ASP A 147 18.58 -9.68 7.07
CA ASP A 147 19.65 -9.21 7.96
C ASP A 147 21.01 -9.30 7.23
#